data_AF-A0A7K0DJZ1-F1
#
_entry.id   AF-A0A7K0DJZ1-F1
#
_cell.length_a   1.000
_cell.length_b   1.000
_cell.length_c   1.000
_cell.angle_alpha   90.00
_cell.angle_beta   90.00
_cell.angle_gamma   90.00
#
_symmetry.space_group_name_H-M   'P 1'
#
loop_
_entity.id
_entity.type
_entity.pdbx_description
1 polymer ?
#
loop_
_entity_poly.entity_id
_entity_poly.type
_entity_poly.pdbx_seq_one_letter_code
_entity_poly.pdbx_strand_id
1 'polypeptide(L)'
;MTRVAAAQLAAGTDVAANLDACLRLIDAAAAAEAELVVLPEFCNHLSWYTDRSHAHRMACRTGDHFLGPVAERAARHRMYVKIGVTLAHDDGGTTGASLLFGPDGELLGQSHKQILMGAENDHLVCGESDSEIIDTPLGRLGLYACMEGVICEVARSLAVRGAQILLNSLNSFASDEAGLHIPVRAAENKVWVVAANKVGPLLPADRLPDIATRLGVPTDKLHGAGESQIVAPDGTTVARAPATGESLVVADIDVARADDKRRPDGTDILAARRPQLYTPLLSAEKVRRSPAGAETLTVAAALGDPAQIAAAVAEGARLIVLPESAALGVPEIVAALGDSDAHVVLTDAGGTGLLVNADGIAGRAPRLHGHDAAGTGIEIFELPWGRLALVVGDDALFPESFRLAVVRDADVVAVPHTPAEPWEVRLGLPERSAENRLNIVAAGTDAAGGLIATVCALSPDFTLWTAWQGPFTGRISHPDLFTAPPGAPRLVATVRPAQAVNRAVSRGTDLVAGIPLAALTALTREPATATTEPELP
;
A
#
# COMPACT_ATOMS: atom_id res chain seq x y z
N MET A 1 -0.68 -24.09 -13.67
CA MET A 1 -1.70 -23.72 -12.68
C MET A 1 -1.21 -24.24 -11.35
N THR A 2 -1.18 -23.38 -10.34
CA THR A 2 -0.79 -23.70 -8.97
C THR A 2 -2.00 -23.50 -8.07
N ARG A 3 -2.32 -24.43 -7.18
CA ARG A 3 -3.43 -24.24 -6.23
C ARG A 3 -2.92 -23.64 -4.92
N VAL A 4 -3.45 -22.49 -4.52
CA VAL A 4 -3.03 -21.78 -3.30
C VAL A 4 -4.20 -21.54 -2.36
N ALA A 5 -3.91 -21.45 -1.06
CA ALA A 5 -4.90 -21.22 -0.03
C ALA A 5 -4.51 -20.08 0.93
N ALA A 6 -5.50 -19.30 1.34
CA ALA A 6 -5.37 -18.31 2.42
C ALA A 6 -6.27 -18.73 3.59
N ALA A 7 -5.65 -18.95 4.75
CA ALA A 7 -6.31 -19.38 5.96
C ALA A 7 -6.75 -18.18 6.81
N GLN A 8 -7.86 -18.34 7.52
CA GLN A 8 -8.43 -17.34 8.40
C GLN A 8 -8.78 -17.98 9.73
N LEU A 9 -8.18 -17.52 10.82
CA LEU A 9 -8.38 -18.10 12.15
C LEU A 9 -8.33 -17.05 13.26
N ALA A 10 -8.92 -17.38 14.39
CA ALA A 10 -8.71 -16.65 15.64
C ALA A 10 -7.53 -17.25 16.40
N ALA A 11 -6.69 -16.41 16.99
CA ALA A 11 -5.66 -16.84 17.94
C ALA A 11 -5.92 -16.18 19.29
N GLY A 12 -5.83 -16.95 20.36
CA GLY A 12 -6.00 -16.50 21.74
C GLY A 12 -4.72 -16.60 22.57
N THR A 13 -4.88 -16.69 23.88
CA THR A 13 -3.78 -16.86 24.85
C THR A 13 -3.37 -18.32 25.07
N ASP A 14 -4.18 -19.27 24.62
CA ASP A 14 -3.87 -20.70 24.68
C ASP A 14 -3.09 -21.15 23.44
N VAL A 15 -1.78 -21.35 23.61
CA VAL A 15 -0.86 -21.73 22.53
C VAL A 15 -1.22 -23.09 21.93
N ALA A 16 -1.73 -24.05 22.72
CA ALA A 16 -2.09 -25.36 22.21
C ALA A 16 -3.35 -25.28 21.33
N ALA A 17 -4.36 -24.52 21.77
CA ALA A 17 -5.57 -24.30 20.96
C ALA A 17 -5.25 -23.56 19.64
N ASN A 18 -4.33 -22.59 19.70
CA ASN A 18 -3.85 -21.88 18.52
C ASN A 18 -3.14 -22.81 17.53
N LEU A 19 -2.29 -23.71 18.03
CA LEU A 19 -1.62 -24.71 17.20
C LEU A 19 -2.63 -25.64 16.55
N ASP A 20 -3.60 -26.16 17.32
CA ASP A 20 -4.65 -27.04 16.79
C ASP A 20 -5.44 -26.37 15.66
N ALA A 21 -5.75 -25.07 15.77
CA ALA A 21 -6.38 -24.31 14.70
C ALA A 21 -5.50 -24.22 13.44
N CYS A 22 -4.20 -23.94 13.60
CA CYS A 22 -3.26 -23.90 12.48
C CYS A 22 -3.16 -25.26 11.78
N LEU A 23 -2.97 -26.34 12.53
CA LEU A 23 -2.86 -27.70 11.97
C LEU A 23 -4.16 -28.13 11.27
N ARG A 24 -5.33 -27.76 11.82
CA ARG A 24 -6.63 -28.03 11.19
C ARG A 24 -6.77 -27.35 9.83
N LEU A 25 -6.33 -26.10 9.71
CA LEU A 25 -6.40 -25.35 8.45
C LEU A 25 -5.34 -25.81 7.43
N ILE A 26 -4.17 -26.25 7.89
CA ILE A 26 -3.18 -26.94 7.04
C ILE A 26 -3.78 -28.25 6.50
N ASP A 27 -4.41 -29.06 7.36
CA ASP A 27 -5.08 -30.31 6.96
C ASP A 27 -6.23 -30.03 5.98
N ALA A 28 -7.01 -28.95 6.19
CA ALA A 28 -8.08 -28.54 5.29
C ALA A 28 -7.55 -28.05 3.92
N ALA A 29 -6.42 -27.32 3.90
CA ALA A 29 -5.77 -26.90 2.66
C ALA A 29 -5.26 -28.09 1.85
N ALA A 30 -4.67 -29.08 2.52
CA ALA A 30 -4.27 -30.34 1.89
C ALA A 30 -5.48 -31.11 1.34
N ALA A 31 -6.61 -31.14 2.07
CA ALA A 31 -7.85 -31.75 1.60
C ALA A 31 -8.47 -31.03 0.39
N ALA A 32 -8.19 -29.74 0.24
CA ALA A 32 -8.54 -28.95 -0.94
C ALA A 32 -7.48 -29.02 -2.06
N GLU A 33 -6.46 -29.88 -1.89
CA GLU A 33 -5.34 -30.08 -2.83
C GLU A 33 -4.52 -28.81 -3.07
N ALA A 34 -4.46 -27.90 -2.09
CA ALA A 34 -3.58 -26.74 -2.18
C ALA A 34 -2.10 -27.17 -2.06
N GLU A 35 -1.26 -26.54 -2.87
CA GLU A 35 0.19 -26.73 -2.86
C GLU A 35 0.90 -25.73 -1.95
N LEU A 36 0.21 -24.63 -1.60
CA LEU A 36 0.68 -23.58 -0.70
C LEU A 36 -0.47 -23.09 0.17
N VAL A 37 -0.25 -22.96 1.48
CA VAL A 37 -1.16 -22.27 2.40
C VAL A 37 -0.45 -21.15 3.15
N VAL A 38 -1.12 -20.00 3.25
CA VAL A 38 -0.69 -18.87 4.08
C VAL A 38 -1.56 -18.81 5.33
N LEU A 39 -0.92 -18.80 6.50
CA LEU A 39 -1.54 -18.62 7.81
C LEU A 39 -1.39 -17.16 8.30
N PRO A 40 -2.29 -16.66 9.16
CA PRO A 40 -2.22 -15.30 9.70
C PRO A 40 -0.94 -14.96 10.50
N GLU A 41 -0.80 -13.69 10.88
CA GLU A 41 0.36 -13.21 11.65
C GLU A 41 0.17 -13.45 13.14
N PHE A 42 1.24 -13.80 13.86
CA PHE A 42 1.22 -14.17 15.28
C PHE A 42 0.23 -15.29 15.56
N CYS A 43 0.18 -16.32 14.72
CA CYS A 43 -0.73 -17.44 14.94
C CYS A 43 -0.49 -18.16 16.27
N ASN A 44 0.70 -18.04 16.86
CA ASN A 44 1.05 -18.65 18.14
C ASN A 44 0.41 -17.95 19.35
N HIS A 45 0.05 -16.66 19.29
CA HIS A 45 -0.55 -15.93 20.42
C HIS A 45 -1.26 -14.60 20.03
N LEU A 46 -1.82 -13.89 21.01
CA LEU A 46 -2.27 -12.49 20.84
C LEU A 46 -1.09 -11.53 20.91
N SER A 47 -0.91 -10.62 19.95
CA SER A 47 0.16 -9.60 19.94
C SER A 47 -0.05 -8.53 21.02
N TRP A 48 0.07 -8.97 22.27
CA TRP A 48 -0.18 -8.20 23.49
C TRP A 48 0.79 -8.68 24.57
N TYR A 49 1.70 -7.80 24.98
CA TYR A 49 2.78 -8.14 25.88
C TYR A 49 2.74 -7.25 27.13
N THR A 50 3.23 -7.77 28.24
CA THR A 50 3.39 -6.98 29.48
C THR A 50 4.76 -6.30 29.52
N ASP A 51 5.76 -6.97 28.95
CA ASP A 51 7.16 -6.59 28.90
C ASP A 51 7.88 -7.44 27.84
N ARG A 52 9.15 -7.10 27.54
CA ARG A 52 9.99 -7.83 26.58
C ARG A 52 10.20 -9.30 26.96
N SER A 53 10.27 -9.61 28.26
CA SER A 53 10.45 -10.99 28.73
C SER A 53 9.19 -11.82 28.49
N HIS A 54 7.99 -11.23 28.58
CA HIS A 54 6.74 -11.89 28.20
C HIS A 54 6.71 -12.16 26.69
N ALA A 55 7.08 -11.19 25.85
CA ALA A 55 7.20 -11.42 24.41
C ALA A 55 8.15 -12.59 24.10
N HIS A 56 9.33 -12.61 24.71
CA HIS A 56 10.32 -13.67 24.51
C HIS A 56 9.85 -15.06 25.02
N ARG A 57 9.02 -15.12 26.07
CA ARG A 57 8.42 -16.39 26.54
C ARG A 57 7.36 -16.94 25.60
N MET A 58 6.59 -16.07 24.97
CA MET A 58 5.53 -16.46 24.01
C MET A 58 6.08 -16.73 22.61
N ALA A 59 7.29 -16.27 22.33
CA ALA A 59 7.95 -16.46 21.06
C ALA A 59 8.36 -17.90 20.81
N CYS A 60 8.17 -18.33 19.56
CA CYS A 60 8.60 -19.63 19.09
C CYS A 60 10.12 -19.71 18.97
N ARG A 61 10.61 -20.95 18.89
CA ARG A 61 11.95 -21.32 18.43
C ARG A 61 11.82 -22.36 17.32
N THR A 62 12.75 -22.36 16.37
CA THR A 62 12.76 -23.38 15.30
C THR A 62 12.76 -24.78 15.90
N GLY A 63 11.83 -25.63 15.45
CA GLY A 63 11.67 -27.00 15.93
C GLY A 63 11.03 -27.15 17.30
N ASP A 64 10.47 -26.09 17.89
CA ASP A 64 9.77 -26.18 19.17
C ASP A 64 8.41 -26.88 19.06
N HIS A 65 7.70 -26.94 20.20
CA HIS A 65 6.38 -27.56 20.31
C HIS A 65 5.29 -26.94 19.42
N PHE A 66 5.51 -25.75 18.85
CA PHE A 66 4.57 -25.09 17.95
C PHE A 66 5.01 -25.25 16.48
N LEU A 67 6.26 -24.90 16.16
CA LEU A 67 6.78 -24.93 14.78
C LEU A 67 7.12 -26.34 14.30
N GLY A 68 7.53 -27.25 15.19
CA GLY A 68 7.78 -28.66 14.84
C GLY A 68 6.57 -29.35 14.22
N PRO A 69 5.39 -29.36 14.88
CA PRO A 69 4.18 -29.93 14.31
C PRO A 69 3.71 -29.26 13.01
N VAL A 70 3.96 -27.96 12.83
CA VAL A 70 3.68 -27.26 11.56
C VAL A 70 4.58 -27.78 10.44
N ALA A 71 5.88 -27.91 10.70
CA ALA A 71 6.84 -28.50 9.76
C ALA A 71 6.48 -29.96 9.42
N GLU A 72 6.12 -30.78 10.42
CA GLU A 72 5.66 -32.15 10.21
C GLU A 72 4.40 -32.22 9.32
N ARG A 73 3.47 -31.26 9.48
CA ARG A 73 2.28 -31.19 8.62
C ARG A 73 2.59 -30.73 7.20
N ALA A 74 3.53 -29.80 7.03
CA ALA A 74 4.02 -29.43 5.71
C ALA A 74 4.62 -30.65 4.98
N ALA A 75 5.48 -31.42 5.67
CA ALA A 75 6.08 -32.66 5.16
C ALA A 75 5.03 -33.74 4.82
N ARG A 76 4.09 -33.97 5.75
CA ARG A 76 3.03 -34.98 5.61
C ARG A 76 2.18 -34.75 4.37
N HIS A 77 1.85 -33.50 4.08
CA HIS A 77 0.98 -33.12 2.96
C HIS A 77 1.75 -32.72 1.70
N ARG A 78 3.09 -32.68 1.77
CA ARG A 78 3.96 -32.23 0.67
C ARG A 78 3.57 -30.83 0.17
N MET A 79 3.30 -29.93 1.11
CA MET A 79 2.74 -28.61 0.86
C MET A 79 3.66 -27.52 1.43
N TYR A 80 3.74 -26.37 0.76
CA TYR A 80 4.38 -25.18 1.30
C TYR A 80 3.49 -24.51 2.35
N VAL A 81 4.06 -24.16 3.51
CA VAL A 81 3.30 -23.51 4.59
C VAL A 81 3.99 -22.21 5.00
N LYS A 82 3.32 -21.08 4.76
CA LYS A 82 3.76 -19.77 5.23
C LYS A 82 3.05 -19.43 6.54
N ILE A 83 3.80 -19.10 7.58
CA ILE A 83 3.25 -18.75 8.90
C ILE A 83 3.92 -17.50 9.48
N GLY A 84 3.14 -16.66 10.16
CA GLY A 84 3.66 -15.54 10.93
C GLY A 84 3.66 -15.84 12.43
N VAL A 85 4.80 -15.68 13.10
CA VAL A 85 4.96 -15.91 14.55
C VAL A 85 5.85 -14.84 15.18
N THR A 86 5.84 -14.73 16.51
CA THR A 86 6.99 -14.16 17.22
C THR A 86 8.11 -15.19 17.28
N LEU A 87 9.35 -14.78 17.00
CA LEU A 87 10.53 -15.65 17.02
C LEU A 87 11.57 -15.12 18.01
N ALA A 88 11.99 -15.98 18.94
CA ALA A 88 13.01 -15.69 19.94
C ALA A 88 14.40 -15.76 19.31
N HIS A 89 15.27 -14.82 19.68
CA HIS A 89 16.68 -14.82 19.32
C HIS A 89 17.52 -15.33 20.50
N ASP A 90 18.68 -15.93 20.21
CA ASP A 90 19.57 -16.48 21.25
C ASP A 90 20.19 -15.38 22.14
N ASP A 91 20.27 -14.15 21.64
CA ASP A 91 20.75 -12.97 22.37
C ASP A 91 19.68 -12.35 23.31
N GLY A 92 18.50 -12.95 23.39
CA GLY A 92 17.36 -12.48 24.19
C GLY A 92 16.40 -11.56 23.44
N GLY A 93 16.69 -11.21 22.19
CA GLY A 93 15.79 -10.48 21.30
C GLY A 93 14.51 -11.25 20.96
N THR A 94 13.51 -10.54 20.43
CA THR A 94 12.28 -11.16 19.89
C THR A 94 11.81 -10.33 18.71
N THR A 95 11.51 -10.99 17.60
CA THR A 95 11.03 -10.34 16.37
C THR A 95 9.67 -10.89 15.98
N GLY A 96 8.88 -10.10 15.24
CA GLY A 96 7.86 -10.71 14.38
C GLY A 96 8.55 -11.33 13.18
N ALA A 97 8.19 -12.56 12.81
CA ALA A 97 8.83 -13.30 11.75
C ALA A 97 7.80 -13.97 10.82
N SER A 98 8.07 -13.91 9.51
CA SER A 98 7.44 -14.75 8.50
C SER A 98 8.34 -15.93 8.19
N LEU A 99 7.81 -17.15 8.31
CA LEU A 99 8.53 -18.39 8.04
C LEU A 99 7.85 -19.14 6.89
N LEU A 100 8.64 -19.79 6.04
CA LEU A 100 8.17 -20.67 4.98
C LEU A 100 8.73 -22.07 5.15
N PHE A 101 7.85 -23.03 5.43
CA PHE A 101 8.20 -24.45 5.43
C PHE A 101 7.95 -25.08 4.07
N GLY A 102 8.88 -25.94 3.64
CA GLY A 102 8.83 -26.69 2.41
C GLY A 102 8.03 -27.99 2.50
N PRO A 103 7.82 -28.67 1.36
CA PRO A 103 7.05 -29.92 1.28
C PRO A 103 7.76 -31.13 1.91
N ASP A 104 9.00 -30.98 2.36
CA ASP A 104 9.76 -31.93 3.17
C ASP A 104 9.77 -31.57 4.66
N GLY A 105 9.16 -30.45 5.04
CA GLY A 105 9.15 -29.91 6.39
C GLY A 105 10.35 -29.01 6.72
N GLU A 106 11.29 -28.82 5.79
CA GLU A 106 12.44 -27.95 6.01
C GLU A 106 12.03 -26.47 6.04
N LEU A 107 12.71 -25.66 6.85
CA LEU A 107 12.54 -24.21 6.84
C LEU A 107 13.29 -23.64 5.63
N LEU A 108 12.56 -23.22 4.60
CA LEU A 108 13.12 -22.71 3.35
C LEU A 108 13.43 -21.22 3.38
N GLY A 109 12.72 -20.47 4.22
CA GLY A 109 12.95 -19.04 4.35
C GLY A 109 12.39 -18.42 5.62
N GLN A 110 13.04 -17.34 6.05
CA GLN A 110 12.75 -16.60 7.26
C GLN A 110 12.94 -15.09 7.01
N SER A 111 11.94 -14.28 7.36
CA SER A 111 12.05 -12.82 7.27
C SER A 111 11.53 -12.17 8.54
N HIS A 112 12.27 -11.20 9.05
CA HIS A 112 11.90 -10.45 10.25
C HIS A 112 11.14 -9.18 9.85
N LYS A 113 10.02 -8.92 10.52
CA LYS A 113 9.14 -7.79 10.25
C LYS A 113 9.91 -6.48 10.39
N GLN A 114 10.01 -5.72 9.32
CA GLN A 114 10.77 -4.48 9.19
C GLN A 114 9.97 -3.24 9.61
N ILE A 115 8.67 -3.39 9.85
CA ILE A 115 7.79 -2.30 10.24
C ILE A 115 6.87 -2.78 11.35
N LEU A 116 7.15 -2.34 12.58
CA LEU A 116 6.38 -2.68 13.76
C LEU A 116 5.21 -1.71 13.96
N MET A 117 4.15 -2.18 14.60
CA MET A 117 2.99 -1.34 14.94
C MET A 117 2.52 -1.44 16.39
N GLY A 118 2.09 -0.30 16.96
CA GLY A 118 1.50 -0.22 18.28
C GLY A 118 2.40 -0.82 19.37
N ALA A 119 1.87 -1.81 20.11
CA ALA A 119 2.59 -2.46 21.20
C ALA A 119 3.81 -3.27 20.73
N GLU A 120 3.91 -3.61 19.44
CA GLU A 120 5.09 -4.27 18.89
C GLU A 120 6.35 -3.41 19.08
N ASN A 121 6.24 -2.09 18.89
CA ASN A 121 7.35 -1.14 19.06
C ASN A 121 7.92 -1.12 20.49
N ASP A 122 7.09 -1.43 21.49
CA ASP A 122 7.50 -1.42 22.90
C ASP A 122 8.28 -2.70 23.28
N HIS A 123 8.07 -3.81 22.54
CA HIS A 123 8.44 -5.16 23.00
C HIS A 123 9.24 -6.01 22.01
N LEU A 124 9.12 -5.76 20.71
CA LEU A 124 9.82 -6.50 19.66
C LEU A 124 11.03 -5.71 19.15
N VAL A 125 11.86 -6.40 18.38
CA VAL A 125 12.99 -5.87 17.61
C VAL A 125 12.56 -5.82 16.15
N CYS A 126 13.01 -4.79 15.44
CA CYS A 126 12.73 -4.60 14.03
C CYS A 126 13.67 -5.49 13.18
N GLY A 127 13.18 -6.00 12.05
CA GLY A 127 14.03 -6.60 11.03
C GLY A 127 14.87 -5.55 10.31
N GLU A 128 16.16 -5.84 10.11
CA GLU A 128 17.11 -4.94 9.43
C GLU A 128 17.55 -5.45 8.04
N SER A 129 17.13 -6.66 7.67
CA SER A 129 17.46 -7.30 6.39
C SER A 129 16.30 -7.23 5.41
N ASP A 130 16.62 -7.34 4.12
CA ASP A 130 15.60 -7.51 3.09
C ASP A 130 14.76 -8.76 3.36
N SER A 131 13.45 -8.66 3.07
CA SER A 131 12.58 -9.82 3.05
C SER A 131 13.03 -10.84 2.00
N GLU A 132 12.89 -12.13 2.30
CA GLU A 132 13.38 -13.21 1.46
C GLU A 132 12.46 -13.48 0.25
N ILE A 133 13.09 -13.92 -0.83
CA ILE A 133 12.44 -14.51 -2.00
C ILE A 133 12.95 -15.95 -2.12
N ILE A 134 12.02 -16.89 -2.13
CA ILE A 134 12.32 -18.31 -2.18
C ILE A 134 11.93 -18.84 -3.56
N ASP A 135 12.91 -19.37 -4.30
CA ASP A 135 12.67 -20.09 -5.54
C ASP A 135 12.04 -21.46 -5.25
N THR A 136 10.89 -21.71 -5.85
CA THR A 136 10.17 -22.98 -5.71
C THR A 136 9.63 -23.46 -7.06
N PRO A 137 9.21 -24.73 -7.20
CA PRO A 137 8.46 -25.18 -8.38
C PRO A 137 7.14 -24.42 -8.59
N LEU A 138 6.61 -23.74 -7.57
CA LEU A 138 5.42 -22.90 -7.66
C LEU A 138 5.71 -21.49 -8.20
N GLY A 139 6.99 -21.14 -8.40
CA GLY A 139 7.46 -19.79 -8.70
C GLY A 139 8.22 -19.15 -7.54
N ARG A 140 8.54 -17.86 -7.70
CA ARG A 140 9.28 -17.07 -6.70
C ARG A 140 8.34 -16.49 -5.64
N LEU A 141 8.46 -16.99 -4.41
CA LEU A 141 7.62 -16.62 -3.27
C LEU A 141 8.29 -15.52 -2.44
N GLY A 142 7.64 -14.36 -2.30
CA GLY A 142 8.11 -13.24 -1.49
C GLY A 142 7.37 -13.15 -0.14
N LEU A 143 8.10 -13.05 0.97
CA LEU A 143 7.53 -13.06 2.32
C LEU A 143 7.34 -11.64 2.88
N TYR A 144 6.15 -11.30 3.37
CA TYR A 144 5.93 -10.07 4.14
C TYR A 144 4.76 -10.20 5.12
N ALA A 145 4.57 -9.21 5.99
CA ALA A 145 3.53 -9.24 7.01
C ALA A 145 2.91 -7.87 7.31
N CYS A 146 1.57 -7.83 7.25
CA CYS A 146 0.72 -6.86 7.92
C CYS A 146 1.08 -5.40 7.56
N MET A 147 1.63 -4.62 8.50
CA MET A 147 2.02 -3.21 8.30
C MET A 147 2.93 -2.99 7.09
N GLU A 148 3.75 -4.00 6.73
CA GLU A 148 4.61 -3.96 5.54
C GLU A 148 3.84 -3.91 4.23
N GLY A 149 2.55 -4.30 4.24
CA GLY A 149 1.63 -4.18 3.11
C GLY A 149 0.84 -2.88 3.07
N VAL A 150 0.75 -2.16 4.19
CA VAL A 150 0.08 -0.84 4.28
C VAL A 150 0.92 0.26 3.64
N ILE A 151 2.23 0.02 3.46
CA ILE A 151 3.09 0.85 2.63
C ILE A 151 3.72 0.05 1.48
N CYS A 152 4.19 0.73 0.44
CA CYS A 152 4.60 0.05 -0.79
C CYS A 152 5.98 -0.63 -0.73
N GLU A 153 6.90 -0.19 0.12
CA GLU A 153 8.34 -0.44 -0.07
C GLU A 153 8.74 -1.91 0.00
N VAL A 154 8.21 -2.66 0.96
CA VAL A 154 8.55 -4.08 1.12
C VAL A 154 7.98 -4.89 -0.04
N ALA A 155 6.70 -4.69 -0.37
CA ALA A 155 6.05 -5.35 -1.50
C ALA A 155 6.71 -4.99 -2.85
N ARG A 156 7.02 -3.71 -3.06
CA ARG A 156 7.72 -3.21 -4.25
C ARG A 156 9.13 -3.77 -4.34
N SER A 157 9.89 -3.85 -3.24
CA SER A 157 11.22 -4.45 -3.21
C SER A 157 11.19 -5.92 -3.61
N LEU A 158 10.23 -6.69 -3.08
CA LEU A 158 10.05 -8.10 -3.44
C LEU A 158 9.75 -8.25 -4.95
N ALA A 159 8.84 -7.44 -5.49
CA ALA A 159 8.49 -7.49 -6.91
C ALA A 159 9.66 -7.08 -7.83
N VAL A 160 10.39 -6.01 -7.50
CA VAL A 160 11.57 -5.55 -8.25
C VAL A 160 12.68 -6.62 -8.25
N ARG A 161 12.84 -7.35 -7.14
CA ARG A 161 13.77 -8.48 -7.04
C ARG A 161 13.24 -9.79 -7.65
N GLY A 162 12.05 -9.76 -8.26
CA GLY A 162 11.54 -10.84 -9.11
C GLY A 162 10.47 -11.73 -8.48
N ALA A 163 9.94 -11.42 -7.29
CA ALA A 163 8.85 -12.22 -6.72
C ALA A 163 7.63 -12.27 -7.65
N GLN A 164 7.02 -13.45 -7.78
CA GLN A 164 5.81 -13.67 -8.59
C GLN A 164 4.56 -13.82 -7.73
N ILE A 165 4.72 -14.30 -6.50
CA ILE A 165 3.65 -14.48 -5.51
C ILE A 165 4.12 -13.86 -4.20
N LEU A 166 3.39 -12.89 -3.67
CA LEU A 166 3.64 -12.30 -2.36
C LEU A 166 2.75 -12.95 -1.31
N LEU A 167 3.32 -13.34 -0.18
CA LEU A 167 2.65 -14.06 0.90
C LEU A 167 2.52 -13.13 2.11
N ASN A 168 1.29 -12.67 2.37
CA ASN A 168 1.00 -11.73 3.45
C ASN A 168 0.34 -12.43 4.64
N SER A 169 0.96 -12.36 5.81
CA SER A 169 0.30 -12.74 7.07
C SER A 169 -0.12 -11.47 7.79
N LEU A 170 -1.37 -11.39 8.22
CA LEU A 170 -1.94 -10.20 8.86
C LEU A 170 -2.47 -10.50 10.26
N ASN A 171 -2.29 -9.53 11.15
CA ASN A 171 -2.94 -9.39 12.45
C ASN A 171 -3.56 -7.99 12.47
N SER A 172 -4.63 -7.79 11.68
CA SER A 172 -5.21 -6.46 11.47
C SER A 172 -6.73 -6.46 11.66
N PHE A 173 -7.22 -5.47 12.41
CA PHE A 173 -8.65 -5.16 12.55
C PHE A 173 -9.13 -4.17 11.47
N ALA A 174 -8.20 -3.66 10.64
CA ALA A 174 -8.49 -2.64 9.65
C ALA A 174 -9.16 -3.26 8.42
N SER A 175 -10.38 -2.82 8.11
CA SER A 175 -11.17 -3.31 6.97
C SER A 175 -10.65 -2.83 5.61
N ASP A 176 -9.83 -1.77 5.59
CA ASP A 176 -9.16 -1.26 4.39
C ASP A 176 -7.98 -2.13 3.93
N GLU A 177 -7.52 -3.10 4.74
CA GLU A 177 -6.56 -4.13 4.30
C GLU A 177 -7.08 -4.87 3.07
N ALA A 178 -8.27 -5.46 3.20
CA ALA A 178 -8.83 -6.30 2.17
C ALA A 178 -9.43 -5.49 1.02
N GLY A 179 -9.93 -4.28 1.32
CA GLY A 179 -10.56 -3.40 0.33
C GLY A 179 -9.59 -2.56 -0.50
N LEU A 180 -8.37 -2.31 -0.02
CA LEU A 180 -7.43 -1.38 -0.63
C LEU A 180 -5.98 -1.89 -0.64
N HIS A 181 -5.37 -2.09 0.54
CA HIS A 181 -3.92 -2.34 0.65
C HIS A 181 -3.48 -3.65 -0.01
N ILE A 182 -4.19 -4.75 0.22
CA ILE A 182 -3.83 -6.04 -0.40
C ILE A 182 -4.03 -6.01 -1.93
N PRO A 183 -5.19 -5.55 -2.47
CA PRO A 183 -5.38 -5.52 -3.92
C PRO A 183 -4.41 -4.62 -4.68
N VAL A 184 -4.09 -3.44 -4.14
CA VAL A 184 -3.18 -2.50 -4.80
C VAL A 184 -1.76 -3.05 -4.87
N ARG A 185 -1.27 -3.77 -3.85
CA ARG A 185 0.06 -4.43 -3.91
C ARG A 185 0.17 -5.45 -5.02
N ALA A 186 -0.92 -6.17 -5.33
CA ALA A 186 -0.96 -7.09 -6.46
C ALA A 186 -0.88 -6.34 -7.79
N ALA A 187 -1.76 -5.34 -7.97
CA ALA A 187 -1.91 -4.60 -9.22
C ALA A 187 -0.67 -3.76 -9.57
N GLU A 188 -0.18 -2.98 -8.61
CA GLU A 188 0.93 -2.03 -8.83
C GLU A 188 2.26 -2.73 -9.14
N ASN A 189 2.38 -4.01 -8.79
CA ASN A 189 3.57 -4.83 -8.99
C ASN A 189 3.37 -5.92 -10.06
N LYS A 190 2.14 -6.10 -10.56
CA LYS A 190 1.73 -7.18 -11.47
C LYS A 190 2.13 -8.56 -10.93
N VAL A 191 1.77 -8.85 -9.69
CA VAL A 191 2.09 -10.12 -9.00
C VAL A 191 0.85 -10.70 -8.33
N TRP A 192 0.87 -12.00 -8.03
CA TRP A 192 -0.15 -12.61 -7.20
C TRP A 192 0.08 -12.23 -5.72
N VAL A 193 -1.00 -12.11 -4.96
CA VAL A 193 -0.93 -11.96 -3.50
C VAL A 193 -1.84 -12.99 -2.83
N VAL A 194 -1.29 -13.73 -1.86
CA VAL A 194 -2.04 -14.64 -0.98
C VAL A 194 -1.95 -14.08 0.44
N ALA A 195 -3.09 -13.61 0.96
CA ALA A 195 -3.16 -12.84 2.19
C ALA A 195 -4.07 -13.51 3.22
N ALA A 196 -3.52 -13.83 4.39
CA ALA A 196 -4.21 -14.48 5.49
C ALA A 196 -4.31 -13.55 6.69
N ASN A 197 -5.53 -13.25 7.15
CA ASN A 197 -5.77 -12.36 8.28
C ASN A 197 -6.47 -13.08 9.42
N LYS A 198 -6.31 -12.56 10.63
CA LYS A 198 -7.01 -13.05 11.80
C LYS A 198 -8.48 -12.63 11.81
N VAL A 199 -9.27 -13.39 12.56
CA VAL A 199 -10.63 -13.04 13.02
C VAL A 199 -10.72 -13.13 14.53
N GLY A 200 -11.81 -12.62 15.10
CA GLY A 200 -12.03 -12.63 16.55
C GLY A 200 -11.13 -11.65 17.29
N PRO A 201 -11.16 -11.62 18.64
CA PRO A 201 -10.44 -10.63 19.43
C PRO A 201 -8.93 -10.60 19.15
N LEU A 202 -8.38 -9.41 18.85
CA LEU A 202 -6.92 -9.21 18.76
C LEU A 202 -6.30 -8.77 20.08
N LEU A 203 -7.12 -8.60 21.12
CA LEU A 203 -6.73 -8.21 22.47
C LEU A 203 -7.29 -9.22 23.46
N PRO A 204 -6.70 -9.35 24.67
CA PRO A 204 -7.23 -10.22 25.72
C PRO A 204 -8.69 -9.89 26.02
N ALA A 205 -9.55 -10.91 26.03
CA ALA A 205 -11.01 -10.75 26.11
C ALA A 205 -11.47 -10.02 27.39
N ASP A 206 -10.76 -10.19 28.50
CA ASP A 206 -11.00 -9.52 29.78
C ASP A 206 -10.62 -8.03 29.78
N ARG A 207 -9.71 -7.61 28.89
CA ARG A 207 -9.23 -6.22 28.76
C ARG A 207 -9.92 -5.45 27.64
N LEU A 208 -10.52 -6.17 26.71
CA LEU A 208 -11.08 -5.63 25.48
C LEU A 208 -12.17 -4.56 25.73
N PRO A 209 -13.15 -4.72 26.64
CA PRO A 209 -14.16 -3.69 26.90
C PRO A 209 -13.58 -2.37 27.42
N ASP A 210 -12.58 -2.45 28.30
CA ASP A 210 -11.92 -1.27 28.88
C ASP A 210 -11.10 -0.53 27.82
N ILE A 211 -10.38 -1.27 26.97
CA ILE A 211 -9.59 -0.70 25.88
C ILE A 211 -10.50 -0.06 24.83
N ALA A 212 -11.57 -0.76 24.42
CA ALA A 212 -12.59 -0.25 23.50
C ALA A 212 -13.17 1.09 24.00
N THR A 213 -13.56 1.14 25.29
CA THR A 213 -14.07 2.36 25.93
C THR A 213 -13.04 3.48 25.91
N ARG A 214 -11.78 3.18 26.26
CA ARG A 214 -10.70 4.18 26.29
C ARG A 214 -10.36 4.74 24.91
N LEU A 215 -10.43 3.91 23.86
CA LEU A 215 -10.18 4.32 22.49
C LEU A 215 -11.40 4.94 21.81
N GLY A 216 -12.59 4.83 22.41
CA GLY A 216 -13.84 5.26 21.76
C GLY A 216 -14.21 4.39 20.55
N VAL A 217 -13.75 3.14 20.51
CA VAL A 217 -13.90 2.20 19.39
C VAL A 217 -14.83 1.07 19.80
N PRO A 218 -15.81 0.67 18.97
CA PRO A 218 -16.64 -0.50 19.26
C PRO A 218 -15.81 -1.77 19.41
N THR A 219 -16.16 -2.61 20.39
CA THR A 219 -15.43 -3.85 20.70
C THR A 219 -15.23 -4.76 19.49
N ASP A 220 -16.26 -4.92 18.65
CA ASP A 220 -16.21 -5.73 17.44
C ASP A 220 -15.24 -5.19 16.38
N LYS A 221 -14.90 -3.90 16.45
CA LYS A 221 -13.94 -3.23 15.56
C LYS A 221 -12.48 -3.34 16.03
N LEU A 222 -12.24 -4.02 17.15
CA LEU A 222 -10.93 -4.44 17.62
C LEU A 222 -10.70 -5.96 17.42
N HIS A 223 -11.62 -6.62 16.72
CA HIS A 223 -11.44 -7.97 16.22
C HIS A 223 -10.70 -7.94 14.88
N GLY A 224 -10.01 -9.03 14.55
CA GLY A 224 -9.40 -9.18 13.24
C GLY A 224 -10.47 -9.05 12.15
N ALA A 225 -10.16 -8.29 11.11
CA ALA A 225 -11.10 -7.94 10.05
C ALA A 225 -11.47 -9.13 9.16
N GLY A 226 -10.76 -10.26 9.30
CA GLY A 226 -10.93 -11.41 8.42
C GLY A 226 -10.65 -11.01 6.98
N GLU A 227 -11.54 -11.42 6.07
CA GLU A 227 -11.44 -11.17 4.63
C GLU A 227 -10.11 -11.63 4.02
N SER A 228 -9.54 -12.72 4.53
CA SER A 228 -8.39 -13.40 3.92
C SER A 228 -8.68 -13.67 2.44
N GLN A 229 -7.71 -13.41 1.57
CA GLN A 229 -7.98 -13.36 0.13
C GLN A 229 -6.79 -13.73 -0.75
N ILE A 230 -7.12 -14.10 -1.98
CA ILE A 230 -6.17 -14.35 -3.07
C ILE A 230 -6.47 -13.31 -4.16
N VAL A 231 -5.45 -12.58 -4.59
CA VAL A 231 -5.57 -11.47 -5.53
C VAL A 231 -4.67 -11.68 -6.76
N ALA A 232 -5.24 -11.46 -7.93
CA ALA A 232 -4.58 -11.54 -9.22
C ALA A 232 -3.67 -10.32 -9.52
N PRO A 233 -2.73 -10.45 -10.47
CA PRO A 233 -1.83 -9.36 -10.91
C PRO A 233 -2.49 -8.07 -11.40
N ASP A 234 -3.80 -8.07 -11.69
CA ASP A 234 -4.57 -6.89 -12.09
C ASP A 234 -5.33 -6.24 -10.91
N GLY A 235 -5.15 -6.76 -9.68
CA GLY A 235 -5.86 -6.31 -8.48
C GLY A 235 -7.21 -6.99 -8.25
N THR A 236 -7.63 -7.93 -9.09
CA THR A 236 -8.89 -8.67 -8.91
C THR A 236 -8.77 -9.67 -7.77
N THR A 237 -9.60 -9.55 -6.74
CA THR A 237 -9.76 -10.59 -5.73
C THR A 237 -10.46 -11.80 -6.36
N VAL A 238 -9.75 -12.93 -6.48
CA VAL A 238 -10.28 -14.17 -7.07
C VAL A 238 -10.91 -15.10 -6.03
N ALA A 239 -10.55 -14.95 -4.75
CA ALA A 239 -11.19 -15.63 -3.63
C ALA A 239 -11.10 -14.77 -2.37
N ARG A 240 -12.17 -14.72 -1.57
CA ARG A 240 -12.27 -13.90 -0.34
C ARG A 240 -13.06 -14.62 0.75
N ALA A 241 -12.50 -14.67 1.94
CA ALA A 241 -13.13 -15.20 3.14
C ALA A 241 -14.18 -14.22 3.70
N PRO A 242 -15.13 -14.67 4.52
CA PRO A 242 -16.03 -13.75 5.24
C PRO A 242 -15.25 -12.83 6.19
N ALA A 243 -15.87 -11.71 6.59
CA ALA A 243 -15.29 -10.78 7.57
C ALA A 243 -15.15 -11.38 8.98
N THR A 244 -15.89 -12.45 9.28
CA THR A 244 -15.85 -13.14 10.58
C THR A 244 -15.86 -14.65 10.41
N GLY A 245 -15.42 -15.37 11.44
CA GLY A 245 -15.40 -16.83 11.46
C GLY A 245 -14.14 -17.45 10.86
N GLU A 246 -13.78 -18.64 11.35
CA GLU A 246 -12.70 -19.46 10.79
C GLU A 246 -13.06 -19.85 9.35
N SER A 247 -12.10 -19.74 8.43
CA SER A 247 -12.33 -20.02 7.01
C SER A 247 -11.03 -20.39 6.31
N LEU A 248 -11.18 -21.03 5.15
CA LEU A 248 -10.12 -21.29 4.19
C LEU A 248 -10.66 -20.94 2.81
N VAL A 249 -9.94 -20.07 2.09
CA VAL A 249 -10.24 -19.80 0.68
C VAL A 249 -9.12 -20.32 -0.20
N VAL A 250 -9.51 -20.87 -1.35
CA VAL A 250 -8.61 -21.59 -2.26
C VAL A 250 -8.86 -21.10 -3.68
N ALA A 251 -7.80 -20.97 -4.47
CA ALA A 251 -7.89 -20.64 -5.89
C ALA A 251 -6.77 -21.32 -6.69
N ASP A 252 -7.08 -21.66 -7.94
CA ASP A 252 -6.10 -22.03 -8.94
C ASP A 252 -5.56 -20.75 -9.58
N ILE A 253 -4.25 -20.55 -9.53
CA ILE A 253 -3.57 -19.36 -10.06
C ILE A 253 -2.64 -19.73 -11.22
N ASP A 254 -2.56 -18.83 -12.20
CA ASP A 254 -1.57 -18.89 -13.26
C ASP A 254 -0.42 -17.95 -12.94
N VAL A 255 0.64 -18.51 -12.34
CA VAL A 255 1.81 -17.77 -11.87
C VAL A 255 2.52 -17.03 -13.00
N ALA A 256 2.48 -17.57 -14.23
CA ALA A 256 3.10 -16.94 -15.39
C ALA A 256 2.47 -15.58 -15.75
N ARG A 257 1.23 -15.30 -15.31
CA ARG A 257 0.63 -13.96 -15.44
C ARG A 257 1.43 -12.88 -14.68
N ALA A 258 2.23 -13.26 -13.68
CA ALA A 258 3.09 -12.33 -12.96
C ALA A 258 4.37 -11.98 -13.74
N ASP A 259 4.71 -12.69 -14.83
CA ASP A 259 5.89 -12.38 -15.63
C ASP A 259 5.64 -11.24 -16.62
N ASP A 260 4.38 -10.99 -17.00
CA ASP A 260 4.03 -9.86 -17.84
C ASP A 260 3.76 -8.60 -17.00
N LYS A 261 4.73 -7.69 -16.99
CA LYS A 261 4.66 -6.41 -16.28
C LYS A 261 4.08 -5.29 -17.14
N ARG A 262 3.64 -5.59 -18.36
CA ARG A 262 3.18 -4.57 -19.32
C ARG A 262 1.76 -4.13 -19.04
N ARG A 263 1.52 -2.85 -19.31
CA ARG A 263 0.20 -2.24 -19.49
C ARG A 263 -0.31 -2.49 -20.92
N PRO A 264 -1.60 -2.22 -21.20
CA PRO A 264 -2.15 -2.33 -22.55
C PRO A 264 -1.44 -1.48 -23.62
N ASP A 265 -0.79 -0.38 -23.21
CA ASP A 265 0.01 0.51 -24.07
C ASP A 265 1.43 -0.04 -24.36
N GLY A 266 1.81 -1.16 -23.76
CA GLY A 266 3.12 -1.78 -23.88
C GLY A 266 4.15 -1.33 -22.84
N THR A 267 3.82 -0.37 -21.96
CA THR A 267 4.72 0.10 -20.90
C THR A 267 4.91 -0.98 -19.85
N ASP A 268 6.14 -1.45 -19.66
CA ASP A 268 6.52 -2.33 -18.55
C ASP A 268 6.73 -1.51 -17.28
N ILE A 269 5.86 -1.68 -16.28
CA ILE A 269 5.83 -0.82 -15.08
C ILE A 269 7.01 -1.04 -14.14
N LEU A 270 7.73 -2.16 -14.23
CA LEU A 270 8.93 -2.40 -13.43
C LEU A 270 10.18 -1.94 -14.17
N ALA A 271 10.26 -2.18 -15.48
CA ALA A 271 11.38 -1.75 -16.31
C ALA A 271 11.40 -0.23 -16.56
N ALA A 272 10.23 0.42 -16.58
CA ALA A 272 10.11 1.88 -16.78
C ALA A 272 10.46 2.71 -15.53
N ARG A 273 10.77 2.06 -14.40
CA ARG A 273 11.25 2.72 -13.18
C ARG A 273 12.56 3.45 -13.45
N ARG A 274 12.85 4.48 -12.64
CA ARG A 274 14.13 5.21 -12.65
C ARG A 274 14.78 5.23 -11.26
N PRO A 275 15.40 4.11 -10.84
CA PRO A 275 15.95 3.92 -9.48
C PRO A 275 16.85 5.07 -8.99
N GLN A 276 17.65 5.65 -9.88
CA GLN A 276 18.53 6.78 -9.59
C GLN A 276 17.79 8.02 -9.07
N LEU A 277 16.53 8.24 -9.49
CA LEU A 277 15.70 9.36 -9.04
C LEU A 277 15.16 9.15 -7.62
N TYR A 278 15.16 7.91 -7.13
CA TYR A 278 14.57 7.55 -5.84
C TYR A 278 15.58 7.61 -4.69
N THR A 279 16.85 7.93 -4.98
CA THR A 279 17.91 8.09 -3.97
C THR A 279 17.58 9.08 -2.83
N PRO A 280 16.80 10.16 -3.02
CA PRO A 280 16.37 11.01 -1.90
C PRO A 280 15.59 10.26 -0.81
N LEU A 281 14.95 9.13 -1.14
CA LEU A 281 14.21 8.32 -0.17
C LEU A 281 15.14 7.61 0.84
N LEU A 282 16.43 7.46 0.52
CA LEU A 282 17.43 6.88 1.43
C LEU A 282 17.86 7.84 2.54
N SER A 283 17.50 9.12 2.45
CA SER A 283 17.82 10.11 3.48
C SER A 283 17.25 9.69 4.84
N ALA A 284 18.05 9.79 5.90
CA ALA A 284 17.57 9.59 7.27
C ALA A 284 16.61 10.71 7.73
N GLU A 285 16.63 11.87 7.08
CA GLU A 285 15.88 13.04 7.49
C GLU A 285 14.53 13.13 6.75
N LYS A 286 13.58 12.30 7.17
CA LYS A 286 12.21 12.21 6.61
C LYS A 286 11.16 12.94 7.47
N VAL A 287 11.61 13.71 8.44
CA VAL A 287 10.74 14.49 9.34
C VAL A 287 10.20 15.69 8.58
N ARG A 288 8.88 15.88 8.63
CA ARG A 288 8.22 17.05 8.06
C ARG A 288 8.71 18.32 8.74
N ARG A 289 9.07 19.33 7.94
CA ARG A 289 9.53 20.65 8.41
C ARG A 289 8.56 21.77 8.08
N SER A 290 7.77 21.59 7.02
CA SER A 290 6.80 22.60 6.61
C SER A 290 5.60 22.67 7.54
N PRO A 291 5.05 23.89 7.77
CA PRO A 291 3.82 24.06 8.54
C PRO A 291 2.63 23.38 7.83
N ALA A 292 1.54 23.20 8.58
CA ALA A 292 0.28 22.73 8.00
C ALA A 292 -0.20 23.69 6.90
N GLY A 293 -0.77 23.13 5.83
CA GLY A 293 -1.53 23.89 4.85
C GLY A 293 -2.88 24.38 5.41
N ALA A 294 -3.77 24.84 4.52
CA ALA A 294 -5.11 25.27 4.88
C ALA A 294 -5.95 24.12 5.47
N GLU A 295 -6.87 24.46 6.38
CA GLU A 295 -7.83 23.51 6.97
C GLU A 295 -8.71 22.85 5.89
N THR A 296 -9.16 23.66 4.93
CA THR A 296 -9.96 23.21 3.79
C THR A 296 -9.52 23.90 2.52
N LEU A 297 -9.70 23.21 1.40
CA LEU A 297 -9.45 23.72 0.06
C LEU A 297 -10.50 23.15 -0.90
N THR A 298 -11.25 24.01 -1.57
CA THR A 298 -12.12 23.59 -2.67
C THR A 298 -11.26 23.36 -3.91
N VAL A 299 -11.39 22.18 -4.49
CA VAL A 299 -10.64 21.75 -5.68
C VAL A 299 -11.59 21.25 -6.74
N ALA A 300 -11.14 21.28 -7.99
CA ALA A 300 -11.87 20.71 -9.11
C ALA A 300 -10.98 19.83 -9.99
N ALA A 301 -11.61 18.84 -10.61
CA ALA A 301 -11.08 18.13 -11.76
C ALA A 301 -12.08 18.32 -12.90
N ALA A 302 -11.64 18.78 -14.07
CA ALA A 302 -12.56 19.21 -15.14
C ALA A 302 -12.01 18.88 -16.53
N LEU A 303 -12.90 18.71 -17.50
CA LEU A 303 -12.50 18.65 -18.91
C LEU A 303 -11.79 19.93 -19.33
N GLY A 304 -10.93 19.81 -20.34
CA GLY A 304 -10.20 20.94 -20.93
C GLY A 304 -11.09 21.88 -21.74
N ASP A 305 -11.93 22.65 -21.06
CA ASP A 305 -12.84 23.67 -21.63
C ASP A 305 -12.81 24.94 -20.75
N PRO A 306 -12.60 26.15 -21.32
CA PRO A 306 -12.59 27.41 -20.58
C PRO A 306 -13.87 27.63 -19.76
N ALA A 307 -15.02 27.17 -20.25
CA ALA A 307 -16.28 27.30 -19.53
C ALA A 307 -16.30 26.44 -18.25
N GLN A 308 -15.66 25.27 -18.26
CA GLN A 308 -15.56 24.43 -17.06
C GLN A 308 -14.59 24.99 -16.03
N ILE A 309 -13.49 25.62 -16.48
CA ILE A 309 -12.56 26.35 -15.60
C ILE A 309 -13.31 27.49 -14.91
N ALA A 310 -14.00 28.35 -15.69
CA ALA A 310 -14.75 29.48 -15.14
C ALA A 310 -15.88 29.01 -14.19
N ALA A 311 -16.57 27.92 -14.51
CA ALA A 311 -17.58 27.34 -13.63
C ALA A 311 -16.99 26.81 -12.32
N ALA A 312 -15.84 26.12 -12.36
CA ALA A 312 -15.15 25.65 -11.17
C ALA A 312 -14.68 26.82 -10.28
N VAL A 313 -14.16 27.89 -10.88
CA VAL A 313 -13.83 29.14 -10.16
C VAL A 313 -15.06 29.75 -9.50
N ALA A 314 -16.20 29.81 -10.21
CA ALA A 314 -17.45 30.32 -9.65
C ALA A 314 -17.99 29.47 -8.48
N GLU A 315 -17.68 28.18 -8.46
CA GLU A 315 -17.94 27.26 -7.34
C GLU A 315 -16.89 27.34 -6.21
N GLY A 316 -15.90 28.24 -6.36
CA GLY A 316 -14.88 28.52 -5.35
C GLY A 316 -13.65 27.61 -5.44
N ALA A 317 -13.47 26.85 -6.51
CA ALA A 317 -12.27 26.03 -6.69
C ALA A 317 -11.01 26.89 -6.78
N ARG A 318 -9.99 26.52 -6.01
CA ARG A 318 -8.71 27.21 -5.90
C ARG A 318 -7.57 26.45 -6.58
N LEU A 319 -7.80 25.17 -6.84
CA LEU A 319 -6.96 24.29 -7.66
C LEU A 319 -7.87 23.53 -8.62
N ILE A 320 -7.56 23.57 -9.91
CA ILE A 320 -8.32 22.92 -10.97
C ILE A 320 -7.34 22.04 -11.75
N VAL A 321 -7.59 20.73 -11.83
CA VAL A 321 -6.75 19.79 -12.58
C VAL A 321 -7.48 19.38 -13.85
N LEU A 322 -6.80 19.50 -14.98
CA LEU A 322 -7.29 19.08 -16.28
C LEU A 322 -6.62 17.77 -16.71
N PRO A 323 -7.24 16.97 -17.59
CA PRO A 323 -6.60 15.83 -18.23
C PRO A 323 -5.27 16.20 -18.88
N GLU A 324 -4.39 15.21 -19.04
CA GLU A 324 -3.17 15.41 -19.82
C GLU A 324 -3.51 15.84 -21.25
N SER A 325 -2.64 16.65 -21.86
CA SER A 325 -2.76 17.07 -23.25
C SER A 325 -4.12 17.72 -23.57
N ALA A 326 -4.77 18.31 -22.57
CA ALA A 326 -5.96 19.13 -22.76
C ALA A 326 -5.68 20.17 -23.86
N ALA A 327 -6.52 20.23 -24.89
CA ALA A 327 -6.35 21.07 -26.06
C ALA A 327 -6.68 22.55 -25.74
N LEU A 328 -5.96 23.13 -24.79
CA LEU A 328 -6.16 24.48 -24.28
C LEU A 328 -4.84 25.26 -24.26
N GLY A 329 -4.88 26.48 -24.80
CA GLY A 329 -3.78 27.42 -24.68
C GLY A 329 -3.76 28.12 -23.33
N VAL A 330 -2.55 28.47 -22.85
CA VAL A 330 -2.39 29.31 -21.65
C VAL A 330 -3.22 30.60 -21.69
N PRO A 331 -3.33 31.35 -22.82
CA PRO A 331 -4.17 32.54 -22.87
C PRO A 331 -5.66 32.28 -22.60
N GLU A 332 -6.17 31.12 -23.03
CA GLU A 332 -7.58 30.73 -22.81
C GLU A 332 -7.81 30.39 -21.34
N ILE A 333 -6.85 29.70 -20.71
CA ILE A 333 -6.87 29.39 -19.29
C ILE A 333 -6.82 30.67 -18.45
N VAL A 334 -5.91 31.59 -18.77
CA VAL A 334 -5.81 32.91 -18.10
C VAL A 334 -7.12 33.69 -18.23
N ALA A 335 -7.72 33.73 -19.42
CA ALA A 335 -9.00 34.39 -19.63
C ALA A 335 -10.14 33.75 -18.81
N ALA A 336 -10.16 32.42 -18.69
CA ALA A 336 -11.15 31.70 -17.89
C ALA A 336 -10.96 31.89 -16.38
N LEU A 337 -9.73 32.08 -15.92
CA LEU A 337 -9.40 32.38 -14.53
C LEU A 337 -9.82 33.81 -14.14
N GLY A 338 -9.80 34.76 -15.07
CA GLY A 338 -10.10 36.17 -14.80
C GLY A 338 -9.20 36.72 -13.69
N ASP A 339 -9.78 37.46 -12.74
CA ASP A 339 -9.06 38.01 -11.57
C ASP A 339 -9.00 37.04 -10.37
N SER A 340 -9.30 35.76 -10.57
CA SER A 340 -9.26 34.77 -9.48
C SER A 340 -7.82 34.41 -9.09
N ASP A 341 -7.66 33.98 -7.85
CA ASP A 341 -6.40 33.44 -7.32
C ASP A 341 -6.35 31.89 -7.36
N ALA A 342 -7.15 31.31 -8.27
CA ALA A 342 -7.16 29.89 -8.57
C ALA A 342 -5.99 29.51 -9.49
N HIS A 343 -5.57 28.25 -9.39
CA HIS A 343 -4.52 27.69 -10.22
C HIS A 343 -5.07 26.53 -11.05
N VAL A 344 -4.67 26.46 -12.31
CA VAL A 344 -4.99 25.35 -13.22
C VAL A 344 -3.73 24.53 -13.46
N VAL A 345 -3.87 23.21 -13.37
CA VAL A 345 -2.83 22.22 -13.65
C VAL A 345 -3.22 21.41 -14.87
N LEU A 346 -2.28 21.28 -15.81
CA LEU A 346 -2.39 20.47 -17.02
C LEU A 346 -0.99 20.06 -17.48
N THR A 347 -0.89 19.34 -18.60
CA THR A 347 0.39 19.12 -19.29
C THR A 347 0.45 19.88 -20.62
N ASP A 348 1.64 20.30 -21.03
CA ASP A 348 1.88 20.73 -22.42
C ASP A 348 2.05 19.53 -23.36
N ALA A 349 2.18 19.81 -24.66
CA ALA A 349 2.35 18.77 -25.69
C ALA A 349 3.62 17.92 -25.52
N GLY A 350 4.60 18.38 -24.73
CA GLY A 350 5.79 17.61 -24.38
C GLY A 350 5.62 16.78 -23.10
N GLY A 351 4.42 16.76 -22.50
CA GLY A 351 4.14 16.06 -21.25
C GLY A 351 4.69 16.77 -20.02
N THR A 352 5.15 18.02 -20.13
CA THR A 352 5.59 18.80 -18.95
C THR A 352 4.36 19.35 -18.24
N GLY A 353 4.27 19.10 -16.93
CA GLY A 353 3.25 19.70 -16.08
C GLY A 353 3.37 21.21 -16.03
N LEU A 354 2.25 21.90 -16.18
CA LEU A 354 2.15 23.36 -16.06
C LEU A 354 1.29 23.70 -14.85
N LEU A 355 1.73 24.69 -14.08
CA LEU A 355 0.91 25.41 -13.12
C LEU A 355 0.60 26.78 -13.71
N VAL A 356 -0.67 27.08 -13.96
CA VAL A 356 -1.13 28.32 -14.60
C VAL A 356 -2.01 29.09 -13.62
N ASN A 357 -1.78 30.39 -13.50
CA ASN A 357 -2.62 31.33 -12.75
C ASN A 357 -3.07 32.49 -13.66
N ALA A 358 -3.71 33.51 -13.11
CA ALA A 358 -4.18 34.69 -13.86
C ALA A 358 -3.05 35.48 -14.56
N ASP A 359 -1.79 35.34 -14.13
CA ASP A 359 -0.63 36.00 -14.73
C ASP A 359 0.06 35.15 -15.81
N GLY A 360 -0.41 33.93 -16.05
CA GLY A 360 0.17 32.97 -17.00
C GLY A 360 0.80 31.77 -16.32
N ILE A 361 1.94 31.30 -16.82
CA ILE A 361 2.61 30.11 -16.27
C ILE A 361 3.34 30.50 -14.98
N ALA A 362 2.86 30.00 -13.85
CA ALA A 362 3.47 30.14 -12.53
C ALA A 362 4.54 29.07 -12.25
N GLY A 363 4.49 27.92 -12.93
CA GLY A 363 5.40 26.82 -12.67
C GLY A 363 5.41 25.74 -13.74
N ARG A 364 6.50 24.96 -13.76
CA ARG A 364 6.68 23.81 -14.66
C ARG A 364 7.25 22.62 -13.89
N ALA A 365 6.77 21.42 -14.17
CA ALA A 365 7.25 20.18 -13.60
C ALA A 365 7.45 19.13 -14.71
N PRO A 366 8.69 18.89 -15.15
CA PRO A 366 8.95 17.87 -16.17
C PRO A 366 8.61 16.48 -15.66
N ARG A 367 8.02 15.65 -16.53
CA ARG A 367 7.70 14.24 -16.24
C ARG A 367 8.96 13.45 -15.87
N LEU A 368 8.87 12.57 -14.88
CA LEU A 368 9.97 11.74 -14.40
C LEU A 368 10.15 10.46 -15.21
N HIS A 369 9.07 9.79 -15.62
CA HIS A 369 9.06 8.49 -16.27
C HIS A 369 8.51 8.56 -17.71
N GLY A 370 8.79 7.54 -18.52
CA GLY A 370 8.41 7.47 -19.94
C GLY A 370 9.55 7.83 -20.90
N HIS A 371 9.38 7.52 -22.18
CA HIS A 371 10.46 7.54 -23.18
C HIS A 371 11.14 8.91 -23.33
N ASP A 372 10.36 10.00 -23.28
CA ASP A 372 10.86 11.38 -23.46
C ASP A 372 10.98 12.15 -22.13
N ALA A 373 11.06 11.43 -21.01
CA ALA A 373 11.11 12.05 -19.69
C ALA A 373 12.43 12.80 -19.43
N ALA A 374 12.31 14.10 -19.14
CA ALA A 374 13.45 14.95 -18.83
C ALA A 374 13.58 15.29 -17.32
N GLY A 375 12.60 14.91 -16.51
CA GLY A 375 12.57 15.26 -15.10
C GLY A 375 13.62 14.51 -14.27
N THR A 376 14.12 15.21 -13.25
CA THR A 376 15.14 14.70 -12.31
C THR A 376 14.67 14.71 -10.86
N GLY A 377 13.43 15.14 -10.59
CA GLY A 377 12.85 15.18 -9.24
C GLY A 377 11.46 15.81 -9.23
N ILE A 378 10.72 15.60 -8.14
CA ILE A 378 9.38 16.19 -7.95
C ILE A 378 9.50 17.65 -7.55
N GLU A 379 8.86 18.56 -8.28
CA GLU A 379 8.76 19.98 -7.93
C GLU A 379 7.63 20.25 -6.92
N ILE A 380 7.89 21.19 -6.00
CA ILE A 380 6.91 21.64 -4.99
C ILE A 380 6.67 23.14 -5.17
N PHE A 381 5.40 23.51 -5.30
CA PHE A 381 4.95 24.90 -5.42
C PHE A 381 4.31 25.32 -4.10
N GLU A 382 4.82 26.40 -3.51
CA GLU A 382 4.24 26.99 -2.29
C GLU A 382 3.12 27.94 -2.67
N LEU A 383 1.91 27.61 -2.23
CA LEU A 383 0.69 28.36 -2.52
C LEU A 383 0.04 28.82 -1.21
N PRO A 384 -0.86 29.83 -1.24
CA PRO A 384 -1.48 30.37 -0.03
C PRO A 384 -2.21 29.33 0.85
N TRP A 385 -2.62 28.21 0.26
CA TRP A 385 -3.34 27.13 0.93
C TRP A 385 -2.48 25.91 1.26
N GLY A 386 -1.19 25.88 0.91
CA GLY A 386 -0.30 24.75 1.18
C GLY A 386 0.67 24.45 0.04
N ARG A 387 1.26 23.26 0.09
CA ARG A 387 2.34 22.82 -0.79
C ARG A 387 1.80 21.86 -1.84
N LEU A 388 1.90 22.25 -3.11
CA LEU A 388 1.42 21.48 -4.25
C LEU A 388 2.58 20.74 -4.94
N ALA A 389 2.43 19.44 -5.14
CA ALA A 389 3.26 18.67 -6.06
C ALA A 389 2.50 18.39 -7.36
N LEU A 390 3.22 18.28 -8.48
CA LEU A 390 2.69 17.83 -9.76
C LEU A 390 3.24 16.43 -10.08
N VAL A 391 2.36 15.47 -10.32
CA VAL A 391 2.69 14.10 -10.75
C VAL A 391 1.98 13.87 -12.07
N VAL A 392 2.70 13.85 -13.19
CA VAL A 392 2.09 14.00 -14.52
C VAL A 392 2.19 12.74 -15.37
N GLY A 393 1.12 12.42 -16.10
CA GLY A 393 1.04 11.26 -16.97
C GLY A 393 1.41 9.96 -16.24
N ASP A 394 2.33 9.20 -16.83
CA ASP A 394 2.80 7.91 -16.30
C ASP A 394 3.51 8.01 -14.94
N ASP A 395 3.91 9.20 -14.48
CA ASP A 395 4.48 9.33 -13.12
C ASP A 395 3.52 8.85 -12.03
N ALA A 396 2.20 8.88 -12.31
CA ALA A 396 1.15 8.41 -11.41
C ALA A 396 1.19 6.88 -11.17
N LEU A 397 1.81 6.11 -12.07
CA LEU A 397 1.93 4.65 -11.94
C LEU A 397 2.88 4.26 -10.80
N PHE A 398 3.87 5.10 -10.54
CA PHE A 398 4.99 4.78 -9.67
C PHE A 398 4.73 5.27 -8.24
N PRO A 399 4.64 4.38 -7.23
CA PRO A 399 4.59 4.81 -5.83
C PRO A 399 5.72 5.75 -5.45
N GLU A 400 6.90 5.54 -6.05
CA GLU A 400 8.09 6.32 -5.78
C GLU A 400 7.89 7.82 -6.11
N SER A 401 7.07 8.18 -7.09
CA SER A 401 6.74 9.58 -7.40
C SER A 401 6.02 10.27 -6.22
N PHE A 402 5.06 9.58 -5.60
CA PHE A 402 4.33 10.11 -4.45
C PHE A 402 5.19 10.10 -3.18
N ARG A 403 6.08 9.10 -3.06
CA ARG A 403 7.09 9.08 -2.01
C ARG A 403 8.03 10.28 -2.10
N LEU A 404 8.49 10.63 -3.30
CA LEU A 404 9.29 11.83 -3.52
C LEU A 404 8.53 13.12 -3.20
N ALA A 405 7.22 13.17 -3.49
CA ALA A 405 6.38 14.32 -3.12
C ALA A 405 6.24 14.48 -1.60
N VAL A 406 5.97 13.39 -0.87
CA VAL A 406 5.74 13.46 0.59
C VAL A 406 7.00 13.76 1.38
N VAL A 407 8.18 13.26 0.98
CA VAL A 407 9.45 13.61 1.63
C VAL A 407 9.86 15.07 1.40
N ARG A 408 9.28 15.73 0.39
CA ARG A 408 9.38 17.19 0.18
C ARG A 408 8.21 17.97 0.80
N ASP A 409 7.46 17.33 1.69
CA ASP A 409 6.37 17.92 2.48
C ASP A 409 5.18 18.43 1.66
N ALA A 410 4.87 17.79 0.52
CA ALA A 410 3.63 18.07 -0.18
C ALA A 410 2.39 17.90 0.73
N ASP A 411 1.37 18.72 0.51
CA ASP A 411 0.05 18.62 1.14
C ASP A 411 -1.01 18.11 0.16
N VAL A 412 -0.87 18.54 -1.10
CA VAL A 412 -1.76 18.23 -2.22
C VAL A 412 -0.92 17.81 -3.42
N VAL A 413 -1.40 16.81 -4.16
CA VAL A 413 -0.83 16.38 -5.45
C VAL A 413 -1.87 16.55 -6.54
N ALA A 414 -1.51 17.26 -7.61
CA ALA A 414 -2.32 17.31 -8.82
C ALA A 414 -1.80 16.26 -9.82
N VAL A 415 -2.72 15.48 -10.38
CA VAL A 415 -2.41 14.32 -11.23
C VAL A 415 -3.15 14.42 -12.58
N PRO A 416 -2.66 15.23 -13.52
CA PRO A 416 -3.12 15.19 -14.92
C PRO A 416 -2.57 13.92 -15.59
N HIS A 417 -3.42 12.96 -15.91
CA HIS A 417 -2.98 11.67 -16.48
C HIS A 417 -4.04 11.04 -17.38
N THR A 418 -3.66 10.02 -18.13
CA THR A 418 -4.59 9.14 -18.87
C THR A 418 -4.50 7.73 -18.31
N PRO A 419 -5.47 7.27 -17.49
CA PRO A 419 -5.39 5.95 -16.89
C PRO A 419 -5.61 4.87 -17.93
N ALA A 420 -4.73 3.87 -17.99
CA ALA A 420 -4.83 2.76 -18.96
C ALA A 420 -5.50 1.52 -18.37
N GLU A 421 -5.41 1.35 -17.05
CA GLU A 421 -6.00 0.22 -16.33
C GLU A 421 -6.92 0.68 -15.19
N PRO A 422 -8.04 -0.01 -14.91
CA PRO A 422 -8.97 0.40 -13.87
C PRO A 422 -8.37 0.50 -12.46
N TRP A 423 -7.34 -0.29 -12.16
CA TRP A 423 -6.70 -0.30 -10.84
C TRP A 423 -5.97 1.02 -10.55
N GLU A 424 -5.46 1.72 -11.57
CA GLU A 424 -4.69 2.96 -11.42
C GLU A 424 -5.50 4.00 -10.65
N VAL A 425 -6.79 4.12 -10.99
CA VAL A 425 -7.73 5.05 -10.34
C VAL A 425 -8.42 4.42 -9.12
N ARG A 426 -8.87 3.17 -9.22
CA ARG A 426 -9.69 2.53 -8.16
C ARG A 426 -8.90 2.12 -6.92
N LEU A 427 -7.63 1.77 -7.09
CA LEU A 427 -6.76 1.23 -6.05
C LEU A 427 -5.51 2.10 -5.89
N GLY A 428 -4.88 2.50 -7.00
CA GLY A 428 -3.65 3.29 -7.02
C GLY A 428 -3.81 4.63 -6.32
N LEU A 429 -4.61 5.56 -6.87
CA LEU A 429 -4.75 6.90 -6.28
C LEU A 429 -5.18 6.89 -4.80
N PRO A 430 -6.20 6.10 -4.37
CA PRO A 430 -6.55 6.03 -2.95
C PRO A 430 -5.40 5.51 -2.09
N GLU A 431 -4.64 4.52 -2.55
CA GLU A 431 -3.48 4.01 -1.82
C GLU A 431 -2.38 5.07 -1.72
N ARG A 432 -2.07 5.78 -2.81
CA ARG A 432 -1.08 6.87 -2.80
C ARG A 432 -1.46 7.97 -1.82
N SER A 433 -2.76 8.25 -1.69
CA SER A 433 -3.27 9.17 -0.67
C SER A 433 -3.09 8.60 0.74
N ALA A 434 -3.47 7.34 0.95
CA ALA A 434 -3.43 6.66 2.25
C ALA A 434 -2.00 6.48 2.78
N GLU A 435 -1.11 5.83 2.03
CA GLU A 435 0.23 5.45 2.46
C GLU A 435 1.20 6.64 2.60
N ASN A 436 0.84 7.80 2.04
CA ASN A 436 1.64 9.02 2.08
C ASN A 436 0.98 10.16 2.87
N ARG A 437 -0.31 10.04 3.24
CA ARG A 437 -1.09 11.16 3.79
C ARG A 437 -1.03 12.39 2.89
N LEU A 438 -1.44 12.20 1.63
CA LEU A 438 -1.53 13.25 0.61
C LEU A 438 -2.97 13.45 0.17
N ASN A 439 -3.41 14.71 0.00
CA ASN A 439 -4.63 14.97 -0.76
C ASN A 439 -4.31 14.84 -2.25
N ILE A 440 -5.17 14.21 -3.04
CA ILE A 440 -4.94 13.99 -4.47
C ILE A 440 -6.11 14.54 -5.27
N VAL A 441 -5.81 15.29 -6.33
CA VAL A 441 -6.78 15.77 -7.32
C VAL A 441 -6.31 15.27 -8.69
N ALA A 442 -7.05 14.33 -9.26
CA ALA A 442 -6.67 13.66 -10.49
C ALA A 442 -7.73 13.86 -11.57
N ALA A 443 -7.28 14.12 -12.79
CA ALA A 443 -8.12 14.29 -13.96
C ALA A 443 -7.49 13.58 -15.16
N GLY A 444 -8.32 12.84 -15.89
CA GLY A 444 -7.99 12.15 -17.12
C GLY A 444 -9.22 12.00 -18.00
N THR A 445 -9.06 11.32 -19.14
CA THR A 445 -10.17 11.02 -20.05
C THR A 445 -10.28 9.54 -20.34
N ASP A 446 -11.51 9.07 -20.50
CA ASP A 446 -11.77 7.75 -21.08
C ASP A 446 -11.54 7.77 -22.61
N ALA A 447 -11.67 6.60 -23.26
CA ALA A 447 -11.50 6.46 -24.70
C ALA A 447 -12.52 7.27 -25.53
N ALA A 448 -13.64 7.71 -24.94
CA ALA A 448 -14.65 8.54 -25.58
C ALA A 448 -14.44 10.05 -25.29
N GLY A 449 -13.39 10.43 -24.56
CA GLY A 449 -13.13 11.80 -24.13
C GLY A 449 -13.96 12.25 -22.92
N GLY A 450 -14.67 11.33 -22.27
CA GLY A 450 -15.39 11.59 -21.03
C GLY A 450 -14.44 11.76 -19.85
N LEU A 451 -14.80 12.60 -18.87
CA LEU A 451 -13.95 12.87 -17.71
C LEU A 451 -13.83 11.64 -16.81
N ILE A 452 -12.60 11.25 -16.52
CA ILE A 452 -12.25 10.39 -15.39
C ILE A 452 -11.63 11.29 -14.33
N ALA A 453 -12.39 11.61 -13.29
CA ALA A 453 -11.93 12.47 -12.20
C ALA A 453 -12.03 11.76 -10.86
N THR A 454 -10.99 11.92 -10.04
CA THR A 454 -10.93 11.38 -8.69
C THR A 454 -10.29 12.40 -7.76
N VAL A 455 -10.95 12.67 -6.63
CA VAL A 455 -10.40 13.44 -5.53
C VAL A 455 -10.30 12.54 -4.31
N CYS A 456 -9.08 12.39 -3.78
CA CYS A 456 -8.81 11.72 -2.51
C CYS A 456 -8.57 12.81 -1.46
N ALA A 457 -9.54 13.04 -0.58
CA ALA A 457 -9.42 14.00 0.51
C ALA A 457 -9.01 13.27 1.79
N LEU A 458 -7.99 13.78 2.48
CA LEU A 458 -7.58 13.21 3.76
C LEU A 458 -8.65 13.44 4.82
N SER A 459 -8.99 12.37 5.53
CA SER A 459 -9.84 12.45 6.72
C SER A 459 -9.03 12.98 7.92
N PRO A 460 -9.66 13.81 8.79
CA PRO A 460 -9.12 14.10 10.11
C PRO A 460 -9.19 12.88 11.05
N ASP A 461 -10.11 11.95 10.77
CA ASP A 461 -10.24 10.67 11.47
C ASP A 461 -9.20 9.69 10.92
N PHE A 462 -7.98 9.79 11.46
CA PHE A 462 -6.83 8.97 11.10
C PHE A 462 -6.15 8.51 12.38
N THR A 463 -5.80 7.22 12.44
CA THR A 463 -5.31 6.49 13.63
C THR A 463 -6.33 6.24 14.75
N LEU A 464 -6.08 5.21 15.56
CA LEU A 464 -6.85 4.90 16.78
C LEU A 464 -6.48 5.79 17.98
N TRP A 465 -5.46 6.64 17.84
CA TRP A 465 -4.91 7.42 18.96
C TRP A 465 -5.38 8.87 19.01
N THR A 466 -6.25 9.28 18.08
CA THR A 466 -6.90 10.59 18.07
C THR A 466 -8.39 10.42 18.33
N ALA A 467 -9.03 11.49 18.81
CA ALA A 467 -10.48 11.50 18.93
C ALA A 467 -11.11 11.52 17.53
N TRP A 468 -12.01 10.58 17.27
CA TRP A 468 -12.77 10.51 16.03
C TRP A 468 -13.95 11.49 16.07
N GLN A 469 -14.17 12.20 14.97
CA GLN A 469 -15.31 13.10 14.81
C GLN A 469 -16.59 12.32 14.50
N GLY A 470 -16.46 11.20 13.77
CA GLY A 470 -17.55 10.25 13.49
C GLY A 470 -17.42 8.91 14.24
N PRO A 471 -18.37 7.98 14.04
CA PRO A 471 -18.21 6.61 14.53
C PRO A 471 -17.03 5.92 13.83
N PHE A 472 -16.22 5.18 14.59
CA PHE A 472 -15.14 4.39 14.02
C PHE A 472 -15.69 3.33 13.03
N THR A 473 -15.28 3.43 11.77
CA THR A 473 -15.82 2.59 10.69
C THR A 473 -15.08 1.27 10.53
N GLY A 474 -13.86 1.16 11.10
CA GLY A 474 -12.93 0.07 10.84
C GLY A 474 -11.97 0.36 9.70
N ARG A 475 -12.05 1.51 9.02
CA ARG A 475 -11.03 1.96 8.05
C ARG A 475 -10.08 2.92 8.76
N ILE A 476 -8.77 2.78 8.56
CA ILE A 476 -7.77 3.59 9.27
C ILE A 476 -7.17 4.65 8.36
N SER A 477 -6.72 4.26 7.17
CA SER A 477 -5.88 5.09 6.30
C SER A 477 -6.60 5.49 5.01
N HIS A 478 -7.72 4.85 4.68
CA HIS A 478 -8.48 5.13 3.47
C HIS A 478 -8.98 6.59 3.42
N PRO A 479 -8.74 7.34 2.32
CA PRO A 479 -9.21 8.72 2.18
C PRO A 479 -10.72 8.81 1.92
N ASP A 480 -11.30 10.00 2.12
CA ASP A 480 -12.62 10.32 1.58
C ASP A 480 -12.51 10.40 0.04
N LEU A 481 -13.20 9.52 -0.67
CA LEU A 481 -13.09 9.38 -2.11
C LEU A 481 -14.28 10.02 -2.83
N PHE A 482 -13.99 10.93 -3.76
CA PHE A 482 -14.97 11.53 -4.66
C PHE A 482 -14.61 11.18 -6.10
N THR A 483 -15.60 10.76 -6.90
CA THR A 483 -15.42 10.43 -8.32
C THR A 483 -16.47 11.14 -9.16
N ALA A 484 -16.10 11.54 -10.38
CA ALA A 484 -17.06 12.12 -11.31
C ALA A 484 -18.06 11.04 -11.75
N PRO A 485 -19.38 11.33 -11.72
CA PRO A 485 -20.34 10.41 -12.34
C PRO A 485 -20.16 10.42 -13.86
N PRO A 486 -20.52 9.32 -14.55
CA PRO A 486 -20.42 9.23 -16.00
C PRO A 486 -21.08 10.42 -16.72
N GLY A 487 -20.35 11.05 -17.64
CA GLY A 487 -20.82 12.20 -18.42
C GLY A 487 -20.74 13.56 -17.71
N ALA A 488 -20.32 13.63 -16.45
CA ALA A 488 -20.08 14.91 -15.79
C ALA A 488 -18.84 15.61 -16.39
N PRO A 489 -18.93 16.92 -16.73
CA PRO A 489 -17.81 17.65 -17.31
C PRO A 489 -16.79 18.13 -16.26
N ARG A 490 -17.17 18.06 -14.97
CA ARG A 490 -16.31 18.41 -13.82
C ARG A 490 -16.74 17.67 -12.56
N LEU A 491 -15.81 17.56 -11.62
CA LEU A 491 -15.98 17.18 -10.23
C LEU A 491 -15.44 18.30 -9.35
N VAL A 492 -16.23 18.78 -8.39
CA VAL A 492 -15.78 19.74 -7.37
C VAL A 492 -15.90 19.08 -6.01
N ALA A 493 -14.86 19.19 -5.18
CA ALA A 493 -14.79 18.58 -3.86
C ALA A 493 -13.94 19.42 -2.90
N THR A 494 -14.01 19.10 -1.62
CA THR A 494 -13.19 19.74 -0.58
C THR A 494 -12.10 18.78 -0.12
N VAL A 495 -10.85 19.22 -0.16
CA VAL A 495 -9.70 18.53 0.42
C VAL A 495 -9.21 19.26 1.67
N ARG A 496 -8.32 18.62 2.44
CA ARG A 496 -7.86 19.13 3.75
C ARG A 496 -6.33 19.13 3.81
N PRO A 497 -5.65 20.12 3.20
CA PRO A 497 -4.18 20.20 3.18
C PRO A 497 -3.54 20.08 4.57
N ALA A 498 -4.13 20.68 5.60
CA ALA A 498 -3.66 20.60 6.98
C ALA A 498 -3.54 19.16 7.52
N GLN A 499 -4.31 18.20 6.99
CA GLN A 499 -4.30 16.82 7.46
C GLN A 499 -3.09 16.00 6.96
N ALA A 500 -2.30 16.54 6.02
CA ALA A 500 -1.08 15.91 5.51
C ALA A 500 0.10 15.95 6.50
N VAL A 501 -0.05 16.65 7.64
CA VAL A 501 0.98 16.73 8.69
C VAL A 501 1.01 15.48 9.57
N ASN A 502 -0.14 14.87 9.84
CA ASN A 502 -0.22 13.69 10.69
C ASN A 502 0.03 12.43 9.84
N ARG A 503 1.20 11.81 10.05
CA ARG A 503 1.65 10.58 9.39
C ARG A 503 1.78 9.39 10.35
N ALA A 504 1.44 9.60 11.63
CA ALA A 504 1.50 8.57 12.66
C ALA A 504 0.26 7.67 12.60
N VAL A 505 0.37 6.51 11.96
CA VAL A 505 -0.72 5.53 11.87
C VAL A 505 -0.94 4.78 13.18
N SER A 506 0.12 4.58 13.97
CA SER A 506 0.02 3.99 15.29
C SER A 506 1.15 4.48 16.20
N ARG A 507 1.12 4.13 17.49
CA ARG A 507 2.20 4.49 18.41
C ARG A 507 3.54 3.94 17.91
N GLY A 508 4.48 4.85 17.63
CA GLY A 508 5.81 4.50 17.14
C GLY A 508 5.87 4.11 15.66
N THR A 509 4.78 4.27 14.90
CA THR A 509 4.73 3.93 13.47
C THR A 509 4.29 5.13 12.66
N ASP A 510 5.21 5.64 11.86
CA ASP A 510 4.98 6.73 10.91
C ASP A 510 5.05 6.18 9.49
N LEU A 511 4.07 6.54 8.65
CA LEU A 511 3.95 6.03 7.27
C LEU A 511 5.10 6.46 6.33
N VAL A 512 5.90 7.45 6.74
CA VAL A 512 7.00 8.02 5.93
C VAL A 512 8.33 7.97 6.68
N ALA A 513 8.38 8.37 7.95
CA ALA A 513 9.62 8.38 8.72
C ALA A 513 10.12 6.98 9.07
N GLY A 514 9.21 5.99 9.18
CA GLY A 514 9.53 4.61 9.55
C GLY A 514 9.84 3.68 8.38
N ILE A 515 10.04 4.19 7.16
CA ILE A 515 10.29 3.35 5.98
C ILE A 515 11.63 2.59 6.12
N PRO A 516 11.65 1.26 5.96
CA PRO A 516 12.85 0.46 6.18
C PRO A 516 13.92 0.67 5.10
N LEU A 517 15.17 0.83 5.55
CA LEU A 517 16.31 1.14 4.68
C LEU A 517 16.66 0.00 3.72
N ALA A 518 16.54 -1.25 4.17
CA ALA A 518 16.81 -2.43 3.35
C ALA A 518 15.91 -2.45 2.10
N ALA A 519 14.59 -2.38 2.32
CA ALA A 519 13.62 -2.32 1.24
C ALA A 519 13.91 -1.17 0.25
N LEU A 520 14.20 0.03 0.76
CA LEU A 520 14.55 1.18 -0.08
C LEU A 520 15.82 0.97 -0.89
N THR A 521 16.83 0.33 -0.31
CA THR A 521 18.10 0.05 -1.00
C THR A 521 17.86 -0.80 -2.25
N ALA A 522 16.96 -1.78 -2.19
CA ALA A 522 16.55 -2.56 -3.35
C ALA A 522 15.83 -1.71 -4.41
N LEU A 523 15.04 -0.71 -4.00
CA LEU A 523 14.32 0.18 -4.92
C LEU A 523 15.23 1.16 -5.66
N THR A 524 16.35 1.54 -5.07
CA THR A 524 17.28 2.55 -5.62
C THR A 524 18.42 1.97 -6.43
N ARG A 525 18.59 0.64 -6.45
CA ARG A 525 19.61 -0.03 -7.28
C ARG A 525 19.12 -0.10 -8.73
N GLU A 526 20.01 0.17 -9.67
CA GLU A 526 19.77 -0.21 -11.06
C GLU A 526 19.64 -1.74 -11.13
N PRO A 527 18.73 -2.27 -11.98
CA PRO A 527 18.68 -3.70 -12.21
C PRO A 527 20.07 -4.15 -12.67
N ALA A 528 20.59 -5.21 -12.07
CA ALA A 528 21.83 -5.81 -12.55
C ALA A 528 21.65 -6.09 -14.04
N THR A 529 22.43 -5.43 -14.88
CA THR A 529 22.42 -5.70 -16.32
C THR A 529 22.71 -7.18 -16.44
N ALA A 530 21.77 -7.94 -17.03
CA ALA A 530 22.01 -9.32 -17.39
C ALA A 530 23.18 -9.29 -18.38
N THR A 531 24.40 -9.51 -17.89
CA THR A 531 25.58 -9.72 -18.72
C THR A 531 25.32 -11.01 -19.48
N THR A 532 24.69 -10.84 -20.64
CA THR A 532 24.45 -11.85 -21.65
C THR A 532 25.67 -11.85 -22.55
N GLU A 533 26.76 -12.42 -22.07
CA GLU A 533 27.68 -13.13 -22.94
C GLU A 533 27.96 -14.48 -22.31
N PRO A 534 27.50 -15.60 -22.90
CA PRO A 534 28.12 -16.88 -22.60
C PRO A 534 29.53 -16.82 -23.18
N GLU A 535 30.55 -16.73 -22.33
CA GLU A 535 31.88 -17.14 -22.75
C GLU A 535 31.81 -18.63 -23.09
N LEU A 536 31.80 -18.92 -24.39
CA LEU A 536 32.22 -20.18 -24.95
C LEU A 536 33.03 -19.92 -26.22
N PRO A 537 34.08 -20.72 -26.50
CA PRO A 537 34.52 -21.92 -25.79
C PRO A 537 35.79 -21.75 -24.95
#